data_AF-A0A3D2JV69-F1
#
_entry.id   AF-A0A3D2JV69-F1
#
_cell.length_a   1.000
_cell.length_b   1.000
_cell.length_c   1.000
_cell.angle_alpha   90.00
_cell.angle_beta   90.00
_cell.angle_gamma   90.00
#
_symmetry.space_group_name_H-M   'P 1'
#
loop_
_entity.id
_entity.type
_entity.pdbx_description
1 polymer ?
#
loop_
_entity_poly.entity_id
_entity_poly.type
_entity_poly.pdbx_seq_one_letter_code
_entity_poly.pdbx_strand_id
1 'polypeptide(L)' 'MPAACFDINSVSQAFKQSVALRGGQSAFDLMRKDLATRMEFSQREIGVEAGSEEAELLSALGFTVTSNR' A
#
# COMPACT_ATOMS: atom_id res chain seq x y z
N MET A 1 -8.31 0.82 13.06
CA MET A 1 -7.71 -0.04 12.01
C MET A 1 -6.53 0.73 11.43
N PRO A 2 -5.29 0.23 11.50
CA PRO A 2 -4.18 0.86 10.79
C PRO A 2 -4.49 0.84 9.29
N ALA A 3 -4.30 1.95 8.58
CA ALA A 3 -4.49 1.97 7.12
C ALA A 3 -3.52 0.96 6.47
N ALA A 4 -3.88 0.24 5.41
CA ALA A 4 -2.90 -0.58 4.67
C ALA A 4 -1.91 0.35 3.93
N CYS A 5 -0.66 -0.08 3.68
CA CYS A 5 0.28 0.72 2.86
C CYS A 5 -0.20 0.88 1.42
N PHE A 6 -0.90 -0.13 0.92
CA PHE A 6 -1.51 -0.12 -0.40
C PHE A 6 -2.65 -1.14 -0.46
N ASP A 7 -3.80 -0.71 -1.00
CA ASP A 7 -4.93 -1.61 -1.27
C ASP A 7 -5.16 -1.73 -2.78
N ILE A 8 -4.79 -2.89 -3.31
CA ILE A 8 -4.95 -3.19 -4.74
C ILE A 8 -6.43 -3.27 -5.16
N ASN A 9 -7.35 -3.58 -4.25
CA ASN A 9 -8.77 -3.71 -4.60
C ASN A 9 -9.37 -2.33 -4.88
N SER A 10 -9.07 -1.33 -4.04
CA SER A 10 -9.46 0.05 -4.29
C SER A 10 -8.95 0.55 -5.64
N VAL A 11 -7.69 0.27 -5.96
CA VAL A 11 -7.08 0.62 -7.26
C VAL A 11 -7.78 -0.11 -8.42
N SER A 12 -8.01 -1.42 -8.29
CA SER A 12 -8.71 -2.23 -9.30
C SER A 12 -10.13 -1.72 -9.58
N GLN A 13 -10.87 -1.32 -8.55
CA GLN A 13 -12.21 -0.76 -8.71
C GLN A 13 -12.18 0.60 -9.40
N ALA A 14 -11.27 1.49 -9.01
CA ALA A 14 -11.08 2.78 -9.67
C ALA A 14 -10.73 2.62 -11.16
N PHE A 15 -9.89 1.63 -11.49
CA PHE A 15 -9.56 1.32 -12.89
C PHE A 15 -10.79 0.88 -13.68
N LYS A 16 -11.57 -0.07 -13.17
CA LYS A 16 -12.79 -0.57 -13.82
C LYS A 16 -13.78 0.56 -14.10
N GLN A 17 -13.95 1.48 -13.14
CA GLN A 17 -14.80 2.67 -13.30
C GLN A 17 -14.25 3.61 -14.38
N SER A 18 -12.94 3.87 -14.39
CA SER A 18 -12.30 4.71 -15.41
C SER A 18 -12.45 4.14 -16.82
N VAL A 19 -12.26 2.82 -16.98
CA VAL A 19 -12.45 2.11 -18.26
C VAL A 19 -13.90 2.26 -18.75
N ALA A 20 -14.88 2.10 -17.86
CA ALA A 20 -16.29 2.22 -18.20
C ALA A 20 -16.67 3.65 -18.66
N LEU A 21 -16.00 4.69 -18.14
CA LEU A 21 -16.29 6.09 -18.45
C LEU A 21 -15.57 6.62 -19.69
N ARG A 22 -14.32 6.20 -19.91
CA ARG A 22 -13.41 6.84 -20.87
C ARG A 22 -12.95 5.93 -22.00
N GLY A 23 -13.16 4.62 -21.88
CA GLY A 23 -12.57 3.62 -22.77
C GLY A 23 -11.18 3.16 -22.29
N GLY A 24 -10.79 1.94 -22.69
CA GLY A 24 -9.67 1.21 -22.08
C GLY A 24 -8.31 1.90 -22.17
N GLN A 25 -7.95 2.45 -23.34
CA GLN A 25 -6.61 3.00 -23.56
C GLN A 25 -6.40 4.32 -22.80
N SER A 26 -7.34 5.26 -22.88
CA SER A 26 -7.26 6.51 -22.12
C SER A 26 -7.35 6.29 -20.61
N ALA A 27 -8.14 5.31 -20.15
CA ALA A 27 -8.22 4.98 -18.73
C ALA A 27 -6.89 4.42 -18.20
N PHE A 28 -6.19 3.60 -18.98
CA PHE A 28 -4.88 3.07 -18.65
C PHE A 28 -3.83 4.17 -18.53
N ASP A 29 -3.73 5.04 -19.54
CA ASP A 29 -2.72 6.09 -19.56
C ASP A 29 -2.94 7.13 -18.46
N LEU A 30 -4.20 7.56 -18.24
CA LEU A 30 -4.54 8.48 -17.15
C LEU A 30 -4.26 7.87 -15.79
N MET A 31 -4.64 6.61 -15.58
CA MET A 31 -4.42 5.98 -14.29
C MET A 31 -2.94 5.78 -14.02
N ARG A 32 -2.11 5.45 -15.02
CA ARG A 32 -0.65 5.42 -14.85
C ARG A 32 -0.05 6.79 -14.52
N LYS A 33 -0.60 7.86 -15.10
CA LYS A 33 -0.15 9.23 -14.88
C LYS A 33 -0.53 9.75 -13.49
N ASP A 34 -1.76 9.47 -13.06
CA ASP A 34 -2.38 10.10 -11.89
C ASP A 34 -2.46 9.18 -10.66
N LEU A 35 -2.02 7.91 -10.76
CA LEU A 35 -2.04 6.99 -9.61
C LEU A 35 -1.23 7.60 -8.47
N ALA A 36 -1.94 7.89 -7.37
CA ALA A 36 -1.35 8.43 -6.17
C ALA A 36 -0.17 7.57 -5.70
N THR A 37 0.85 8.23 -5.14
CA THR A 37 2.08 7.59 -4.69
C THR A 37 1.76 6.43 -3.75
N ARG A 38 2.03 5.21 -4.22
CA ARG A 38 1.97 3.99 -3.41
C ARG A 38 3.00 4.11 -2.28
N MET A 39 2.60 3.84 -1.05
CA MET A 39 3.52 3.70 0.06
C MET A 39 4.05 2.27 0.11
N GLU A 40 5.37 2.13 0.24
CA GLU A 40 6.02 0.83 0.46
C GLU A 40 6.00 0.46 1.95
N PHE A 41 6.21 -0.82 2.27
CA PHE A 41 6.25 -1.27 3.67
C PHE A 41 7.39 -0.63 4.45
N SER A 42 8.55 -0.44 3.82
CA SER A 42 9.74 0.19 4.41
C SER A 42 9.52 1.64 4.83
N GLN A 43 8.59 2.34 4.16
CA GLN A 43 8.26 3.74 4.46
C GLN A 43 7.31 3.88 5.65
N ARG A 44 6.84 2.76 6.22
CA ARG A 44 5.96 2.75 7.38
C ARG A 44 6.69 2.25 8.61
N GLU A 45 6.67 3.08 9.64
CA GLU A 45 7.11 2.70 10.97
C GLU A 45 5.98 2.03 11.76
N ILE A 46 6.30 0.89 12.37
CA ILE A 46 5.39 0.17 13.27
C ILE A 46 6.09 -0.04 14.61
N GLY A 47 5.48 0.52 15.66
CA GLY A 47 5.92 0.33 17.04
C GLY A 47 5.42 -1.00 17.59
N VAL A 48 6.34 -1.88 18.02
CA VAL A 48 6.04 -3.18 18.61
C VAL A 48 6.99 -3.47 19.78
N GLU A 49 6.67 -4.50 20.57
CA GLU A 49 7.53 -4.93 21.67
C GLU A 49 8.82 -5.59 21.14
N ALA A 50 9.96 -5.23 21.74
CA ALA A 50 11.26 -5.78 21.37
C ALA A 50 11.32 -7.30 21.58
N GLY A 51 11.84 -8.03 20.58
CA GLY A 51 12.01 -9.47 20.66
C GLY A 51 10.72 -10.28 20.56
N SER A 52 9.60 -9.65 20.19
CA SER A 52 8.35 -10.34 19.88
C SER A 52 8.40 -11.01 18.50
N GLU A 53 7.64 -12.09 18.35
CA GLU A 53 7.42 -12.75 17.06
C GLU A 53 6.83 -11.77 16.03
N GLU A 54 5.97 -10.85 16.47
CA GLU A 54 5.41 -9.81 15.61
C GLU A 54 6.48 -8.88 15.05
N ALA A 55 7.48 -8.48 15.85
CA ALA A 55 8.60 -7.67 15.38
C ALA A 55 9.41 -8.38 14.29
N GLU A 56 9.66 -9.68 14.46
CA GLU A 56 10.38 -10.49 13.49
C GLU A 56 9.60 -10.63 12.18
N LEU A 57 8.29 -10.92 12.27
CA LEU A 57 7.42 -11.05 11.11
C LEU A 57 7.30 -9.74 10.33
N LEU A 58 7.08 -8.62 11.01
CA LEU A 58 6.96 -7.31 10.36
C LEU A 58 8.28 -6.87 9.72
N SER A 59 9.41 -7.14 10.37
CA SER A 59 10.73 -6.88 9.80
C SER A 59 10.98 -7.75 8.55
N ALA A 60 10.62 -9.03 8.59
CA ALA A 60 10.73 -9.93 7.44
C ALA A 60 9.83 -9.53 6.26
N LEU A 61 8.67 -8.94 6.54
CA LEU A 61 7.79 -8.34 5.52
C LEU A 61 8.36 -7.04 4.94
N GLY A 62 9.40 -6.46 5.54
CA GLY A 62 10.06 -5.24 5.07
C GLY A 62 9.52 -3.95 5.68
N PHE A 63 8.77 -4.01 6.78
CA PHE A 63 8.39 -2.83 7.55
C PHE A 63 9.57 -2.28 8.36
N THR A 64 9.57 -0.97 8.57
CA THR A 64 10.46 -0.36 9.56
C THR A 64 9.86 -0.58 10.94
N VAL A 65 10.55 -1.36 11.77
CA VAL A 65 10.09 -1.71 13.12
C VAL A 65 10.80 -0.84 14.14
N THR A 66 10.05 -0.17 15.00
CA THR A 66 10.58 0.59 16.14
C THR A 66 10.21 -0.12 17.44
N SER A 67 11.20 -0.33 18.31
CA SER A 67 10.95 -0.96 19.61
C SER A 67 10.38 0.07 20.57
N ASN A 68 9.17 -0.16 21.05
CA ASN A 68 8.72 0.49 22.28
C ASN A 68 9.41 -0.23 23.44
N ARG A 69 10.18 0.50 24.24
CA ARG A 69 10.93 -0.03 25.38
C ARG A 69 10.25 0.37 26.68
#